data_AF-A0A9C6XAK7-F1
#
_entry.id   AF-A0A9C6XAK7-F1
#
_cell.length_a   1.000
_cell.length_b   1.000
_cell.length_c   1.000
_cell.angle_alpha   90.00
_cell.angle_beta   90.00
_cell.angle_gamma   90.00
#
_symmetry.space_group_name_H-M   'P 1'
#
loop_
_entity.id
_entity.type
_entity.pdbx_description
1 polymer ?
#
loop_
_entity_poly.entity_id
_entity_poly.type
_entity_poly.pdbx_seq_one_letter_code
_entity_poly.pdbx_strand_id
1 'polypeptide(L)'
;MQLRGEEHTVTRNNNAVNELEAVRLRSTDDRRLSRSAPALAQVAEDQIRDLKAAMGETRRDGSPKADGAPGSRRKRHLPDKEFHVRNSLLSSLFFLDHINTIYHVAVMVLIVLVLKTLVTDLVEHGTVNLSMDLIWYSFGGFHRAIIIWLVMMASVLMQYVFFTNWASRRQQMP
;
A
#
# COMPACT_ATOMS: atom_id res chain seq x y z
N MET A 1 -38.51 57.75 -3.04
CA MET A 1 -39.83 57.34 -2.52
C MET A 1 -40.33 56.16 -3.37
N GLN A 2 -39.86 54.93 -3.11
CA GLN A 2 -40.49 53.66 -3.58
C GLN A 2 -39.74 52.38 -3.17
N LEU A 3 -38.52 52.44 -2.63
CA LEU A 3 -37.74 51.23 -2.30
C LEU A 3 -37.95 50.68 -0.86
N ARG A 4 -38.82 51.30 -0.05
CA ARG A 4 -39.00 50.92 1.38
C ARG A 4 -40.24 50.03 1.65
N GLY A 5 -41.08 49.82 0.64
CA GLY A 5 -42.32 49.01 0.76
C GLY A 5 -42.15 47.53 0.41
N GLU A 6 -41.25 47.20 -0.52
CA GLU A 6 -41.04 45.82 -1.00
C GLU A 6 -40.07 45.02 -0.13
N GLU A 7 -39.05 45.64 0.47
CA GLU A 7 -38.13 44.91 1.35
C GLU A 7 -38.82 44.37 2.62
N HIS A 8 -39.76 45.13 3.20
CA HIS A 8 -40.45 44.71 4.42
C HIS A 8 -41.45 43.57 4.19
N THR A 9 -41.99 43.42 2.98
CA THR A 9 -42.93 42.35 2.64
C THR A 9 -42.19 41.07 2.25
N VAL A 10 -41.08 41.18 1.51
CA VAL A 10 -40.21 40.05 1.17
C VAL A 10 -39.51 39.47 2.41
N THR A 11 -39.00 40.32 3.30
CA THR A 11 -38.30 39.87 4.51
C THR A 11 -39.25 39.19 5.51
N ARG A 12 -40.51 39.63 5.59
CA ARG A 12 -41.50 39.03 6.49
C ARG A 12 -41.99 37.66 6.01
N ASN A 13 -42.05 37.42 4.70
CA ASN A 13 -42.47 36.13 4.14
C ASN A 13 -41.39 35.05 4.35
N ASN A 14 -40.13 35.37 4.08
CA ASN A 14 -39.03 34.43 4.24
C ASN A 14 -38.82 33.99 5.70
N ASN A 15 -39.05 34.90 6.64
CA ASN A 15 -38.95 34.57 8.07
C ASN A 15 -40.12 33.68 8.53
N ALA A 16 -41.33 33.92 8.04
CA ALA A 16 -42.49 33.09 8.36
C ALA A 16 -42.39 31.66 7.80
N VAL A 17 -41.82 31.51 6.59
CA VAL A 17 -41.59 30.19 5.97
C VAL A 17 -40.50 29.42 6.72
N ASN A 18 -39.39 30.07 7.08
CA ASN A 18 -38.31 29.42 7.85
C ASN A 18 -38.76 28.97 9.25
N GLU A 19 -39.59 29.76 9.94
CA GLU A 19 -40.13 29.40 11.25
C GLU A 19 -41.11 28.22 11.15
N LEU A 20 -41.93 28.16 10.10
CA LEU A 20 -42.84 27.03 9.85
C LEU A 20 -42.10 25.74 9.51
N GLU A 21 -40.99 25.81 8.78
CA GLU A 21 -40.15 24.64 8.48
C GLU A 21 -39.36 24.16 9.71
N ALA A 22 -38.82 25.07 10.52
CA ALA A 22 -38.13 24.73 11.76
C ALA A 22 -39.06 24.05 12.78
N VAL A 23 -40.30 24.56 12.92
CA VAL A 23 -41.31 23.96 13.79
C VAL A 23 -41.80 22.61 13.24
N ARG A 24 -41.93 22.47 11.92
CA ARG A 24 -42.34 21.21 11.29
C ARG A 24 -41.27 20.12 11.43
N LEU A 25 -40.00 20.43 11.21
CA LEU A 25 -38.91 19.45 11.36
C LEU A 25 -38.77 18.99 12.80
N ARG A 26 -38.84 19.91 13.76
CA ARG A 26 -38.78 19.57 15.19
C ARG A 26 -39.96 18.74 15.66
N SER A 27 -41.17 19.08 15.21
CA SER A 27 -42.39 18.29 15.51
C SER A 27 -42.38 16.90 14.87
N THR A 28 -41.75 16.76 13.70
CA THR A 28 -41.67 15.48 12.98
C THR A 28 -40.60 14.57 13.60
N ASP A 29 -39.45 15.11 14.00
CA ASP A 29 -38.38 14.36 14.67
C ASP A 29 -38.78 13.91 16.08
N ASP A 30 -39.38 14.78 16.89
CA ASP A 30 -39.77 14.43 18.27
C ASP A 30 -40.83 13.30 18.30
N ARG A 31 -41.73 13.29 17.31
CA ARG A 31 -42.73 12.21 17.14
C ARG A 31 -42.13 10.92 16.60
N ARG A 32 -41.06 10.99 15.79
CA ARG A 32 -40.34 9.81 15.30
C ARG A 32 -39.50 9.20 16.41
N LEU A 33 -38.74 10.03 17.13
CA LEU A 33 -37.88 9.64 18.24
C LEU A 33 -38.68 9.10 19.43
N SER A 34 -39.79 9.74 19.85
CA SER A 34 -40.63 9.17 20.93
C SER A 34 -41.34 7.88 20.54
N ARG A 35 -41.65 7.68 19.26
CA ARG A 35 -42.35 6.48 18.78
C ARG A 35 -41.39 5.31 18.53
N SER A 36 -40.15 5.58 18.15
CA SER A 36 -39.13 4.55 17.91
C SER A 36 -38.21 4.30 19.10
N ALA A 37 -38.06 5.23 20.05
CA ALA A 37 -37.22 5.05 21.23
C ALA A 37 -37.59 3.80 22.07
N PRO A 38 -38.88 3.55 22.42
CA PRO A 38 -39.21 2.34 23.17
C PRO A 38 -39.01 1.08 22.32
N ALA A 39 -39.30 1.13 21.01
CA ALA A 39 -39.12 0.00 20.11
C ALA A 39 -37.64 -0.37 19.92
N LEU A 40 -36.75 0.62 19.82
CA LEU A 40 -35.31 0.38 19.71
C LEU A 40 -34.73 -0.12 21.04
N ALA A 41 -35.22 0.38 22.18
CA ALA A 41 -34.81 -0.12 23.49
C ALA A 41 -35.26 -1.58 23.71
N GLN A 42 -36.49 -1.92 23.34
CA GLN A 42 -36.99 -3.30 23.46
C GLN A 42 -36.24 -4.26 22.51
N VAL A 43 -36.02 -3.87 21.27
CA VAL A 43 -35.27 -4.70 20.30
C VAL A 43 -33.81 -4.89 20.74
N ALA A 44 -33.17 -3.86 21.31
CA ALA A 44 -31.82 -3.98 21.83
C ALA A 44 -31.75 -4.90 23.06
N GLU A 45 -32.71 -4.81 23.98
CA GLU A 45 -32.76 -5.66 25.17
C GLU A 45 -33.06 -7.12 24.82
N ASP A 46 -33.97 -7.39 23.87
CA ASP A 46 -34.23 -8.75 23.39
C ASP A 46 -33.01 -9.34 22.67
N GLN A 47 -32.30 -8.56 21.85
CA GLN A 47 -31.05 -9.01 21.24
C GLN A 47 -29.97 -9.34 22.27
N ILE A 48 -29.85 -8.54 23.33
CA ILE A 48 -28.90 -8.79 24.42
C ILE A 48 -29.31 -10.03 25.24
N ARG A 49 -30.60 -10.26 25.43
CA ARG A 49 -31.12 -11.43 26.14
C ARG A 49 -30.89 -12.71 25.35
N ASP A 50 -31.13 -12.69 24.04
CA ASP A 50 -30.89 -13.82 23.15
C ASP A 50 -29.39 -14.12 22.99
N LEU A 51 -28.53 -13.11 22.91
CA LEU A 51 -27.08 -13.29 22.91
C LEU A 51 -26.56 -13.87 24.23
N LYS A 52 -27.12 -13.46 25.37
CA LYS A 52 -26.75 -14.02 26.68
C LYS A 52 -27.29 -15.43 26.88
N ALA A 53 -28.47 -15.76 26.35
CA ALA A 53 -29.00 -17.12 26.34
C ALA A 53 -28.15 -18.02 25.46
N ALA A 54 -27.82 -17.60 24.24
CA ALA A 54 -26.95 -18.34 23.33
C ALA A 54 -25.52 -18.53 23.90
N MET A 55 -24.99 -17.54 24.64
CA MET A 55 -23.66 -17.62 25.27
C MET A 55 -23.66 -18.34 26.63
N GLY A 56 -24.79 -18.38 27.33
CA GLY A 56 -25.00 -19.25 28.49
C GLY A 56 -25.06 -20.72 28.06
N GLU A 57 -25.68 -20.98 26.90
CA GLU A 57 -25.71 -22.29 26.23
C GLU A 57 -24.32 -22.69 25.69
N THR A 58 -23.47 -21.74 25.26
CA THR A 58 -22.06 -21.99 24.89
C THR A 58 -21.27 -22.76 25.95
N ARG A 59 -21.68 -22.78 27.22
CA ARG A 59 -20.75 -23.14 28.30
C ARG A 59 -21.16 -24.32 29.16
N ARG A 60 -22.36 -24.90 28.99
CA ARG A 60 -22.90 -25.85 29.98
C ARG A 60 -22.94 -27.33 29.57
N ASP A 61 -22.83 -27.70 28.30
CA ASP A 61 -22.81 -29.13 27.95
C ASP A 61 -21.89 -29.40 26.76
N GLY A 62 -20.89 -30.25 27.01
CA GLY A 62 -19.94 -30.65 25.99
C GLY A 62 -20.61 -31.52 24.94
N SER A 63 -20.17 -31.40 23.69
CA SER A 63 -20.36 -32.49 22.74
C SER A 63 -19.15 -32.64 21.80
N PRO A 64 -18.64 -33.87 21.63
CA PRO A 64 -17.56 -34.21 20.73
C PRO A 64 -18.06 -34.40 19.28
N LYS A 65 -17.18 -34.10 18.32
CA LYS A 65 -17.03 -34.71 16.99
C LYS A 65 -18.28 -34.84 16.08
N ALA A 66 -18.28 -34.09 14.98
CA ALA A 66 -18.60 -34.56 13.61
C ALA A 66 -18.37 -33.37 12.64
N ASP A 67 -17.33 -33.39 11.79
CA ASP A 67 -17.27 -34.02 10.46
C ASP A 67 -17.80 -33.09 9.35
N GLY A 68 -16.87 -32.60 8.52
CA GLY A 68 -17.08 -32.29 7.10
C GLY A 68 -18.00 -31.13 6.72
N ALA A 69 -17.49 -29.89 6.74
CA ALA A 69 -18.04 -28.80 5.93
C ALA A 69 -16.96 -28.28 4.95
N PRO A 70 -17.27 -28.10 3.65
CA PRO A 70 -16.31 -27.77 2.63
C PRO A 70 -15.77 -26.37 2.91
N GLY A 71 -14.46 -26.30 3.13
CA GLY A 71 -13.76 -25.08 3.45
C GLY A 71 -14.14 -23.97 2.49
N SER A 72 -14.81 -22.95 3.03
CA SER A 72 -14.83 -21.63 2.41
C SER A 72 -13.36 -21.28 2.19
N ARG A 73 -12.94 -21.41 0.93
CA ARG A 73 -11.63 -21.00 0.45
C ARG A 73 -11.68 -19.49 0.50
N ARG A 74 -11.61 -18.91 1.71
CA ARG A 74 -11.23 -17.52 1.92
C ARG A 74 -9.96 -17.37 1.11
N LYS A 75 -10.09 -16.75 -0.06
CA LYS A 75 -8.95 -16.21 -0.78
C LYS A 75 -8.33 -15.29 0.24
N ARG A 76 -7.26 -15.76 0.90
CA ARG A 76 -6.34 -14.92 1.62
C ARG A 76 -5.77 -14.01 0.55
N HIS A 77 -6.50 -12.95 0.24
CA HIS A 77 -5.95 -11.82 -0.47
C HIS A 77 -4.90 -11.30 0.50
N LEU A 78 -3.63 -11.53 0.18
CA LEU A 78 -2.57 -10.87 0.92
C LEU A 78 -2.89 -9.37 0.83
N PRO A 79 -2.77 -8.61 1.93
CA PRO A 79 -3.00 -7.18 1.89
C PRO A 79 -2.18 -6.57 0.75
N ASP A 80 -2.81 -5.70 -0.03
CA ASP A 80 -2.18 -5.10 -1.21
C ASP A 80 -0.89 -4.40 -0.78
N LYS A 81 0.17 -4.64 -1.55
CA LYS A 81 1.48 -4.08 -1.25
C LYS A 81 1.43 -2.57 -1.48
N GLU A 82 1.33 -1.83 -0.38
CA GLU A 82 1.40 -0.38 -0.38
C GLU A 82 2.86 0.08 -0.51
N PHE A 83 3.17 0.71 -1.64
CA PHE A 83 4.49 1.26 -1.89
C PHE A 83 4.58 2.67 -1.32
N HIS A 84 5.21 2.79 -0.15
CA HIS A 84 5.60 4.09 0.38
C HIS A 84 6.95 4.52 -0.19
N VAL A 85 7.09 5.79 -0.56
CA VAL A 85 8.38 6.39 -0.88
C VAL A 85 9.21 6.44 0.40
N ARG A 86 10.09 5.45 0.57
CA ARG A 86 11.05 5.36 1.68
C ARG A 86 12.44 5.36 1.07
N ASN A 87 13.34 6.12 1.68
CA ASN A 87 14.76 6.05 1.35
C ASN A 87 15.24 4.61 1.59
N SER A 88 16.10 4.09 0.70
CA SER A 88 16.71 2.77 0.87
C SER A 88 17.34 2.69 2.26
N LEU A 89 17.09 1.60 3.00
CA LEU A 89 17.63 1.45 4.36
C LEU A 89 19.14 1.64 4.39
N LEU A 90 19.86 1.16 3.37
CA LEU A 90 21.29 1.44 3.18
C LEU A 90 21.58 2.94 3.09
N SER A 91 20.84 3.70 2.30
CA SER A 91 21.02 5.15 2.19
C SER A 91 20.70 5.89 3.49
N SER A 92 19.69 5.44 4.25
CA SER A 92 19.37 5.98 5.58
C SER A 92 20.35 5.54 6.67
N LEU A 93 20.96 4.38 6.51
CA LEU A 93 21.98 3.84 7.41
C LEU A 93 23.32 4.55 7.17
N PHE A 94 23.72 4.75 5.91
CA PHE A 94 24.89 5.56 5.49
C PHE A 94 24.75 7.05 5.83
N PHE A 95 23.53 7.52 6.13
CA PHE A 95 23.24 8.91 6.51
C PHE A 95 23.63 9.23 7.98
N LEU A 96 23.85 8.21 8.81
CA LEU A 96 24.37 8.40 10.15
C LEU A 96 25.88 8.70 10.05
N ASP A 97 26.35 9.80 10.65
CA ASP A 97 27.75 10.27 10.57
C ASP A 97 28.81 9.17 10.83
N HIS A 98 28.47 8.17 11.66
CA HIS A 98 29.35 7.03 11.93
C HIS A 98 29.63 6.10 10.74
N ILE A 99 28.71 5.99 9.79
CA ILE A 99 28.85 5.08 8.66
C ILE A 99 29.56 5.75 7.47
N ASN A 100 29.63 7.08 7.44
CA ASN A 100 30.50 7.78 6.51
C ASN A 100 31.98 7.41 6.75
N THR A 101 32.37 7.22 8.00
CA THR A 101 33.71 6.76 8.37
C THR A 101 34.00 5.34 7.88
N ILE A 102 33.05 4.39 7.99
CA ILE A 102 33.27 3.03 7.45
C ILE A 102 33.33 3.02 5.92
N TYR A 103 32.59 3.90 5.24
CA TYR A 103 32.73 4.08 3.78
C TYR A 103 34.15 4.50 3.42
N HIS A 104 34.68 5.55 4.08
CA HIS A 104 36.04 6.02 3.83
C HIS A 104 37.09 4.95 4.16
N VAL A 105 36.95 4.23 5.27
CA VAL A 105 37.88 3.14 5.64
C VAL A 105 37.83 2.02 4.59
N ALA A 106 36.65 1.61 4.12
CA ALA A 106 36.53 0.60 3.08
C ALA A 106 37.20 1.05 1.77
N VAL A 107 37.03 2.32 1.39
CA VAL A 107 37.69 2.90 0.21
C VAL A 107 39.21 2.98 0.41
N MET A 108 39.69 3.41 1.57
CA MET A 108 41.13 3.46 1.86
C MET A 108 41.77 2.08 1.85
N VAL A 109 41.12 1.08 2.46
CA VAL A 109 41.58 -0.31 2.44
C VAL A 109 41.58 -0.85 1.00
N LEU A 110 40.56 -0.55 0.20
CA LEU A 110 40.52 -0.90 -1.22
C LEU A 110 41.68 -0.27 -2.00
N ILE A 111 41.93 1.02 -1.80
CA ILE A 111 43.03 1.75 -2.47
C ILE A 111 44.38 1.16 -2.06
N VAL A 112 44.63 0.97 -0.76
CA VAL A 112 45.89 0.38 -0.25
C VAL A 112 46.06 -1.05 -0.77
N LEU A 113 44.98 -1.84 -0.85
CA LEU A 113 45.01 -3.20 -1.40
C LEU A 113 45.38 -3.20 -2.89
N VAL A 114 44.74 -2.36 -3.69
CA VAL A 114 45.03 -2.22 -5.12
C VAL A 114 46.46 -1.74 -5.31
N LEU A 115 46.90 -0.73 -4.56
CA LEU A 115 48.24 -0.15 -4.68
C LEU A 115 49.33 -1.15 -4.24
N LYS A 116 49.10 -1.89 -3.15
CA LYS A 116 50.00 -2.96 -2.70
C LYS A 116 50.16 -4.02 -3.78
N THR A 117 49.05 -4.47 -4.34
CA THR A 117 49.05 -5.50 -5.39
C THR A 117 49.75 -4.97 -6.65
N LEU A 118 49.48 -3.72 -7.03
CA LEU A 118 50.07 -3.06 -8.20
C LEU A 118 51.58 -2.81 -8.05
N VAL A 119 52.04 -2.40 -6.87
CA VAL A 119 53.47 -2.17 -6.60
C VAL A 119 54.23 -3.48 -6.61
N THR A 120 53.72 -4.52 -5.93
CA THR A 120 54.34 -5.85 -5.94
C THR A 120 54.43 -6.39 -7.37
N ASP A 121 53.36 -6.24 -8.14
CA ASP A 121 53.33 -6.62 -9.54
C ASP A 121 54.36 -5.86 -10.41
N LEU A 122 54.42 -4.54 -10.26
CA LEU A 122 55.35 -3.70 -11.02
C LEU A 122 56.81 -4.05 -10.73
N VAL A 123 57.13 -4.39 -9.48
CA VAL A 123 58.49 -4.76 -9.05
C VAL A 123 58.87 -6.16 -9.54
N GLU A 124 57.94 -7.12 -9.51
CA GLU A 124 58.22 -8.51 -9.91
C GLU A 124 58.21 -8.72 -11.42
N HIS A 125 57.29 -8.07 -12.15
CA HIS A 125 57.09 -8.31 -13.58
C HIS A 125 57.56 -7.17 -14.49
N GLY A 126 57.91 -6.00 -13.94
CA GLY A 126 58.51 -4.86 -14.67
C GLY A 126 57.62 -4.21 -15.75
N THR A 127 56.44 -4.77 -15.99
CA THR A 127 55.42 -4.27 -16.92
C THR A 127 54.06 -4.41 -16.23
N VAL A 128 53.20 -3.39 -16.33
CA VAL A 128 51.89 -3.31 -15.65
C VAL A 128 50.86 -4.26 -16.29
N ASN A 129 51.24 -5.50 -16.60
CA ASN A 129 50.41 -6.40 -17.40
C ASN A 129 49.56 -7.36 -16.57
N LEU A 130 49.74 -7.40 -15.25
CA LEU A 130 49.05 -8.37 -14.38
C LEU A 130 47.60 -7.98 -14.04
N SER A 131 47.21 -6.74 -14.37
CA SER A 131 45.86 -6.24 -14.07
C SER A 131 44.95 -6.18 -15.29
N MET A 132 45.43 -5.70 -16.44
CA MET A 132 44.58 -5.63 -17.63
C MET A 132 44.26 -7.02 -18.16
N ASP A 133 45.23 -7.94 -18.20
CA ASP A 133 44.97 -9.31 -18.65
C ASP A 133 44.10 -10.11 -17.67
N LEU A 134 44.24 -9.95 -16.34
CA LEU A 134 43.39 -10.65 -15.36
C LEU A 134 41.96 -10.10 -15.31
N ILE A 135 41.80 -8.78 -15.44
CA ILE A 135 40.52 -8.10 -15.57
C ILE A 135 39.86 -8.53 -16.89
N TRP A 136 40.59 -8.49 -18.00
CA TRP A 136 40.12 -8.93 -19.31
C TRP A 136 39.76 -10.41 -19.33
N TYR A 137 40.56 -11.26 -18.67
CA TYR A 137 40.29 -12.68 -18.49
C TYR A 137 39.03 -12.93 -17.65
N SER A 138 38.86 -12.20 -16.55
CA SER A 138 37.65 -12.24 -15.71
C SER A 138 36.42 -11.74 -16.46
N PHE A 139 36.59 -10.75 -17.34
CA PHE A 139 35.56 -10.21 -18.22
C PHE A 139 35.46 -10.94 -19.56
N GLY A 140 36.13 -12.08 -19.75
CA GLY A 140 36.14 -12.82 -21.03
C GLY A 140 34.75 -13.23 -21.53
N GLY A 141 33.74 -13.25 -20.64
CA GLY A 141 32.33 -13.47 -20.95
C GLY A 141 31.42 -12.23 -20.84
N PHE A 142 31.94 -11.04 -20.52
CA PHE A 142 31.13 -9.85 -20.25
C PHE A 142 30.27 -9.44 -21.45
N HIS A 143 30.83 -9.51 -22.65
CA HIS A 143 30.08 -9.26 -23.87
C HIS A 143 28.92 -10.25 -24.05
N ARG A 144 29.14 -11.54 -23.77
CA ARG A 144 28.09 -12.56 -23.79
C ARG A 144 27.04 -12.29 -22.71
N ALA A 145 27.46 -11.91 -21.51
CA ALA A 145 26.58 -11.57 -20.41
C ALA A 145 25.69 -10.36 -20.75
N ILE A 146 26.23 -9.32 -21.39
CA ILE A 146 25.44 -8.17 -21.87
C ILE A 146 24.44 -8.60 -22.93
N ILE A 147 24.85 -9.40 -23.92
CA ILE A 147 23.93 -9.90 -24.96
C ILE A 147 22.79 -10.70 -24.32
N ILE A 148 23.11 -11.63 -23.43
CA ILE A 148 22.10 -12.45 -22.72
C ILE A 148 21.18 -11.56 -21.87
N TRP A 149 21.74 -10.57 -21.17
CA TRP A 149 20.96 -9.61 -20.38
C TRP A 149 20.01 -8.78 -21.26
N LEU A 150 20.47 -8.30 -22.42
CA LEU A 150 19.65 -7.58 -23.39
C LEU A 150 18.54 -8.47 -23.97
N VAL A 151 18.86 -9.71 -24.32
CA VAL A 151 17.87 -10.69 -24.82
C VAL A 151 16.82 -10.97 -23.74
N MET A 152 17.24 -11.16 -22.49
CA MET A 152 16.33 -11.35 -21.36
C MET A 152 15.43 -10.13 -21.15
N MET A 153 15.99 -8.91 -21.16
CA MET A 153 15.22 -7.67 -21.04
C MET A 153 14.21 -7.52 -22.18
N ALA A 154 14.63 -7.77 -23.42
CA ALA A 154 13.75 -7.72 -24.59
C ALA A 154 12.61 -8.74 -24.47
N SER A 155 12.87 -9.95 -23.96
CA SER A 155 11.83 -10.97 -23.79
C SER A 155 10.72 -10.54 -22.81
N VAL A 156 11.09 -9.86 -21.73
CA VAL A 156 10.13 -9.33 -20.74
C VAL A 156 9.30 -8.19 -21.34
N LEU A 157 9.94 -7.28 -22.08
CA LEU A 157 9.23 -6.20 -22.77
C LEU A 157 8.27 -6.73 -23.85
N MET A 158 8.67 -7.78 -24.56
CA MET A 158 7.84 -8.43 -25.57
C MET A 158 6.57 -9.02 -24.96
N GLN A 159 6.66 -9.60 -23.75
CA GLN A 159 5.49 -10.08 -23.00
C GLN A 159 4.52 -8.94 -22.67
N TYR A 160 5.02 -7.77 -22.26
CA TYR A 160 4.18 -6.59 -22.01
C TYR A 160 3.45 -6.12 -23.28
N VAL A 161 4.15 -6.01 -24.41
CA VAL A 161 3.56 -5.62 -25.69
C VAL A 161 2.50 -6.64 -26.13
N PHE A 162 2.79 -7.93 -25.99
CA PHE A 162 1.86 -9.00 -26.32
C PHE A 162 0.57 -8.91 -25.48
N PHE A 163 0.71 -8.71 -24.16
CA PHE A 163 -0.42 -8.56 -23.25
C PHE A 163 -1.26 -7.31 -23.57
N THR A 164 -0.63 -6.17 -23.83
CA THR A 164 -1.32 -4.93 -24.21
C THR A 164 -2.04 -5.08 -25.55
N ASN A 165 -1.43 -5.74 -26.54
CA ASN A 165 -2.08 -6.03 -27.82
C ASN A 165 -3.31 -6.92 -27.65
N TRP A 166 -3.21 -7.96 -26.83
CA TRP A 166 -4.34 -8.84 -26.54
C TRP A 166 -5.48 -8.11 -25.81
N ALA A 167 -5.15 -7.30 -24.80
CA ALA A 167 -6.13 -6.50 -24.06
C ALA A 167 -6.83 -5.47 -24.98
N SER A 168 -6.06 -4.80 -25.85
CA SER A 168 -6.61 -3.85 -26.82
C SER A 168 -7.54 -4.52 -27.83
N ARG A 169 -7.19 -5.72 -28.33
CA ARG A 169 -8.07 -6.49 -29.23
C ARG A 169 -9.37 -6.94 -28.55
N ARG A 170 -9.35 -7.21 -27.23
CA ARG A 170 -10.57 -7.52 -26.48
C ARG A 170 -11.48 -6.30 -26.26
N GLN A 171 -10.90 -5.12 -26.05
CA GLN A 171 -11.69 -3.89 -25.88
C GLN A 171 -12.32 -3.38 -27.19
N GLN A 172 -11.81 -3.83 -28.34
CA GLN A 172 -12.31 -3.48 -29.67
C GLN A 172 -13.45 -4.39 -30.16
N MET A 173 -13.85 -5.42 -29.41
CA MET A 173 -15.06 -6.19 -29.71
C MET A 173 -16.26 -5.53 -29.00
N PRO A 174 -17.24 -4.99 -29.74
CA PRO A 174 -18.46 -4.39 -29.16
C PRO A 174 -19.37 -5.42 -28.49
#